data_AF-A0A5N7MTZ8-F1
#
_entry.id   AF-A0A5N7MTZ8-F1
#
_cell.length_a   1.000
_cell.length_b   1.000
_cell.length_c   1.000
_cell.angle_alpha   90.00
_cell.angle_beta   90.00
_cell.angle_gamma   90.00
#
_symmetry.space_group_name_H-M   'P 1'
#
loop_
_entity.id
_entity.type
_entity.pdbx_description
1 polymer ?
#
loop_
_entity_poly.entity_id
_entity_poly.type
_entity_poly.pdbx_seq_one_letter_code
_entity_poly.pdbx_strand_id
1 'polypeptide(L)' 'MAGDRQNFGTGQLGKAAQIRIGRRLRQIYRPLVGEPIPDDCTDLILALRRKEREQGRLA' A
#
# COMPACT_ATOMS: atom_id res chain seq x y z
N MET A 1 14.57 -36.79 -20.22
CA MET A 1 14.56 -36.88 -18.74
C MET A 1 14.59 -35.47 -18.20
N ALA A 2 13.58 -35.11 -17.38
CA ALA A 2 13.27 -33.80 -16.78
C ALA A 2 13.02 -32.68 -17.82
N GLY A 3 11.80 -32.33 -18.20
CA GLY A 3 10.63 -32.14 -17.35
C GLY A 3 10.30 -30.65 -17.26
N ASP A 4 10.20 -30.01 -18.43
CA ASP A 4 9.77 -28.63 -18.59
C ASP A 4 8.27 -28.56 -18.29
N ARG A 5 7.93 -28.26 -17.03
CA ARG A 5 6.57 -27.92 -16.58
C ARG A 5 6.69 -27.07 -15.32
N GLN A 6 7.14 -25.83 -15.50
CA GLN A 6 6.84 -24.78 -14.54
C GLN A 6 5.34 -24.53 -14.60
N ASN A 7 4.59 -25.24 -13.74
CA ASN A 7 3.19 -24.98 -13.48
C ASN A 7 3.06 -23.59 -12.85
N PHE A 8 2.82 -22.56 -13.68
CA PHE A 8 2.33 -21.25 -13.24
C PHE A 8 0.85 -21.33 -12.83
N GLY A 9 0.49 -22.34 -12.03
CA GLY A 9 -0.83 -22.49 -11.45
C GLY A 9 -0.92 -21.61 -10.21
N THR A 10 -1.70 -20.52 -10.30
CA THR A 10 -1.99 -19.52 -9.24
C THR A 10 -0.74 -18.92 -8.59
N GLY A 11 -0.34 -17.71 -9.02
CA GLY A 11 0.87 -16.97 -8.61
C GLY A 11 0.95 -16.54 -7.13
N GLN A 12 0.66 -17.43 -6.20
CA GLN A 12 0.86 -17.25 -4.78
C GLN A 12 2.29 -17.66 -4.42
N LEU A 13 3.04 -16.71 -3.86
CA LEU A 13 4.36 -16.97 -3.30
C LEU A 13 4.24 -18.04 -2.20
N GLY A 14 5.12 -19.04 -2.22
CA GLY A 14 5.22 -19.97 -1.10
C GLY A 14 5.42 -19.22 0.23
N LYS A 15 4.80 -19.70 1.31
CA LYS A 15 4.73 -19.02 2.62
C LYS A 15 6.10 -18.53 3.11
N ALA A 16 7.15 -19.32 2.93
CA ALA A 16 8.52 -18.94 3.28
C ALA A 16 9.05 -17.75 2.46
N ALA A 17 8.77 -17.73 1.15
CA ALA A 17 9.12 -16.61 0.27
C ALA A 17 8.33 -15.35 0.66
N GLN A 18 7.02 -15.48 0.94
CA GLN A 18 6.18 -14.37 1.38
C GLN A 18 6.69 -13.76 2.71
N ILE A 19 7.06 -14.59 3.69
CA ILE A 19 7.63 -14.12 4.97
C ILE A 19 8.94 -13.35 4.74
N ARG A 20 9.84 -13.90 3.91
CA ARG A 20 11.12 -13.26 3.60
C ARG A 20 10.93 -11.92 2.90
N ILE A 21 10.07 -11.88 1.89
CA ILE A 21 9.73 -10.65 1.15
C ILE A 21 9.09 -9.64 2.10
N GLY A 22 8.09 -10.04 2.88
CA GLY A 22 7.42 -9.17 3.85
C GLY A 22 8.38 -8.60 4.90
N ARG A 23 9.35 -9.39 5.39
CA ARG A 23 10.40 -8.91 6.30
C ARG A 23 11.25 -7.84 5.62
N ARG A 24 11.66 -8.05 4.36
CA ARG A 24 12.47 -7.10 3.61
C ARG A 24 11.73 -5.79 3.35
N LEU A 25 10.47 -5.86 2.92
CA LEU A 25 9.64 -4.68 2.69
C LEU A 25 9.49 -3.86 3.98
N ARG A 26 9.18 -4.51 5.10
CA ARG A 26 9.08 -3.81 6.39
C ARG A 26 10.38 -3.11 6.79
N GLN A 27 11.54 -3.72 6.54
CA GLN A 27 12.82 -3.08 6.82
C GLN A 27 13.05 -1.84 5.95
N ILE A 28 12.69 -1.91 4.66
CA ILE A 28 12.84 -0.81 3.71
C ILE A 28 11.93 0.36 4.09
N TYR A 29 10.68 0.08 4.45
CA TYR A 29 9.69 1.12 4.74
C TYR A 29 9.68 1.59 6.20
N ARG A 30 10.40 0.91 7.11
CA ARG A 30 10.48 1.29 8.53
C ARG A 30 10.90 2.75 8.75
N PRO A 31 11.87 3.33 8.01
CA PRO A 31 12.22 4.73 8.17
C PRO A 31 11.10 5.71 7.81
N LEU A 32 10.17 5.31 6.94
CA LEU A 32 9.02 6.17 6.58
C LEU A 32 7.95 6.19 7.68
N VAL A 33 7.96 5.24 8.61
CA VAL A 33 6.97 5.16 9.67
C VAL A 33 7.31 6.18 10.74
N GLY A 34 6.45 7.18 10.91
CA GLY A 34 6.62 8.26 11.88
C GLY A 34 7.14 9.56 11.27
N GLU A 35 7.49 9.55 9.98
CA GLU A 35 7.71 10.78 9.23
C GLU A 35 6.40 11.59 9.14
N PRO A 36 6.49 12.93 9.15
CA PRO A 36 5.31 13.76 8.99
C PRO A 36 4.65 13.49 7.63
N ILE A 37 3.33 13.55 7.61
CA ILE A 37 2.56 13.47 6.37
C ILE A 37 2.89 14.74 5.55
N PRO A 38 3.20 14.63 4.25
CA PRO A 38 3.46 15.79 3.41
C PRO A 38 2.30 16.80 3.43
N ASP A 39 2.63 18.09 3.44
CA ASP A 39 1.65 19.18 3.55
C ASP A 39 0.61 19.14 2.42
N ASP A 40 1.04 18.85 1.19
CA ASP A 40 0.15 18.70 0.03
C ASP A 40 -0.97 17.66 0.28
N CYS A 41 -0.64 16.54 0.94
CA CYS A 41 -1.61 15.51 1.28
C CYS A 41 -2.60 15.99 2.34
N THR A 42 -2.10 16.75 3.33
CA THR A 42 -2.93 17.36 4.38
C THR A 42 -3.88 18.41 3.79
N ASP A 43 -3.39 19.26 2.88
CA ASP A 43 -4.16 20.29 2.19
C ASP A 43 -5.27 19.67 1.35
N LEU A 44 -4.99 18.58 0.64
CA LEU A 44 -6.00 17.83 -0.11
C LEU A 44 -7.12 17.30 0.80
N ILE A 45 -6.77 16.73 1.95
CA ILE A 45 -7.77 16.24 2.94
C ILE A 45 -8.61 17.40 3.46
N LEU A 46 -7.99 18.55 3.75
CA LEU A 46 -8.71 19.74 4.21
C LEU A 46 -9.64 20.30 3.12
N ALA A 47 -9.19 20.32 1.86
CA ALA A 47 -10.00 20.74 0.73
C ALA A 47 -11.21 19.81 0.52
N LEU A 48 -11.01 18.49 0.59
CA LEU A 48 -12.08 17.50 0.52
C LEU A 48 -13.13 17.74 1.61
N ARG A 49 -12.71 17.88 2.87
CA ARG A 49 -13.63 18.16 4.00
C ARG A 49 -14.41 19.46 3.81
N ARG A 50 -13.80 20.50 3.23
CA ARG A 50 -14.52 21.74 2.91
C ARG A 50 -15.61 21.49 1.87
N LYS A 51 -15.29 20.77 0.80
CA LYS A 51 -16.25 20.43 -0.26
C LYS A 51 -17.41 19.57 0.25
N GLU A 52 -17.15 18.59 1.11
CA GLU A 52 -18.20 17.77 1.72
C GLU A 52 -19.17 18.62 2.56
N ARG A 53 -18.66 19.59 3.33
CA ARG A 53 -19.51 20.51 4.10
C ARG A 53 -20.33 21.45 3.22
N GLU A 54 -19.76 21.91 2.11
CA GLU A 54 -20.49 22.73 1.13
C GLU A 54 -21.66 21.93 0.54
N GLN A 55 -21.42 20.69 0.13
CA GLN A 55 -22.46 19.81 -0.40
C GLN A 55 -23.54 19.48 0.64
N GLY A 56 -23.15 19.16 1.88
CA GLY A 56 -24.10 18.88 2.96
C GLY A 56 -24.89 20.11 3.46
N ARG A 57 -24.49 21.33 3.09
CA ARG A 57 -25.26 22.56 3.34
C ARG A 57 -26.20 22.93 2.19
N LEU A 58 -25.98 22.36 1.01
CA LEU A 58 -26.78 22.56 -0.19
C LEU A 58 -27.82 21.43 -0.41
N ALA A 59 -27.78 20.40 0.43
CA ALA A 59 -28.76 19.32 0.52
C ALA A 59 -29.79 19.62 1.61
#